data_AF-A0A090IUE2-F1
#
_entry.id   AF-A0A090IUE2-F1
#
_cell.length_a   1.000
_cell.length_b   1.000
_cell.length_c   1.000
_cell.angle_alpha   90.00
_cell.angle_beta   90.00
_cell.angle_gamma   90.00
#
_symmetry.space_group_name_H-M   'P 1'
#
loop_
_entity.id
_entity.type
_entity.pdbx_description
1 polymer ?
#
loop_
_entity_poly.entity_id
_entity_poly.type
_entity_poly.pdbx_seq_one_letter_code
_entity_poly.pdbx_strand_id
1 'polypeptide(L)'
;MISAGIIVEYNPFHNGHLYHLQQTRKKTNADVVIAVMSGQFLQRGEPALVSKWARTNMALKAGVDLVIELPYTFCTQKAEKFAEGAVYLLTSLQADFICFGSESGNIDTFTNTINFISNHESDYNRFIRQFMNEGVSYPKAASLAFQQLAPSRDLLDLSKPNNILGYHYVKALQEIGSKTVPMTIERIHAGYHDQQLSSVKISSATSIRKTLAENRTLDHIQSHIPDTTYQELSAFYKKYNTFAFWENFWPFLKYRFSHSEPNELKDIYEVEEGMEYRLIRFAQEATSFKDFMEKIKTKRYTWTRLQRACVHILTNTKKEKMRNKFPEYIRVLGFNQLGRQYLKEKKERISLPIISNLSQAERKAVQLDIKISQTYSFAFGNNGQKIIEEEKKQFPIIVE
;
A
#
# COMPACT_ATOMS: atom_id res chain seq x y z
N MET A 1 9.31 19.84 -17.37
CA MET A 1 8.79 20.04 -15.99
C MET A 1 9.59 19.21 -14.99
N ILE A 2 9.91 19.75 -13.81
CA ILE A 2 10.48 19.02 -12.66
C ILE A 2 9.36 18.23 -11.96
N SER A 3 9.63 16.98 -11.62
CA SER A 3 8.64 16.06 -11.07
C SER A 3 9.12 15.34 -9.82
N ALA A 4 8.22 15.19 -8.84
CA ALA A 4 8.45 14.40 -7.65
C ALA A 4 7.40 13.29 -7.51
N GLY A 5 7.88 12.06 -7.42
CA GLY A 5 7.09 10.88 -7.13
C GLY A 5 6.86 10.71 -5.63
N ILE A 6 5.65 10.31 -5.25
CA ILE A 6 5.30 9.86 -3.89
C ILE A 6 4.62 8.50 -3.96
N ILE A 7 4.91 7.63 -2.99
CA ILE A 7 4.34 6.28 -2.90
C ILE A 7 3.38 6.25 -1.72
N VAL A 8 2.10 5.97 -1.98
CA VAL A 8 1.02 6.28 -1.03
C VAL A 8 -0.11 5.26 -1.03
N GLU A 9 -0.91 5.27 0.03
CA GLU A 9 -2.14 4.47 0.14
C GLU A 9 -3.39 5.33 0.39
N TYR A 10 -3.23 6.47 1.06
CA TYR A 10 -4.30 7.42 1.41
C TYR A 10 -5.53 6.76 2.02
N ASN A 11 -5.37 6.11 3.18
CA ASN A 11 -6.43 5.31 3.81
C ASN A 11 -6.97 5.86 5.17
N PRO A 12 -7.66 7.02 5.21
CA PRO A 12 -7.92 7.96 4.12
C PRO A 12 -6.76 8.96 3.91
N PHE A 13 -6.89 9.85 2.92
CA PHE A 13 -6.03 11.05 2.86
C PHE A 13 -6.25 11.89 4.14
N HIS A 14 -5.20 12.45 4.72
CA HIS A 14 -5.30 13.12 6.03
C HIS A 14 -4.25 14.23 6.17
N ASN A 15 -4.28 15.01 7.24
CA ASN A 15 -3.41 16.20 7.37
C ASN A 15 -1.91 15.87 7.33
N GLY A 16 -1.49 14.71 7.84
CA GLY A 16 -0.12 14.22 7.66
C GLY A 16 0.28 13.97 6.19
N HIS A 17 -0.64 13.49 5.35
CA HIS A 17 -0.40 13.32 3.91
C HIS A 17 -0.33 14.68 3.21
N LEU A 18 -1.22 15.62 3.57
CA LEU A 18 -1.18 16.98 3.07
C LEU A 18 0.16 17.66 3.38
N TYR A 19 0.61 17.55 4.63
CA TYR A 19 1.92 18.05 5.05
C TYR A 19 3.04 17.43 4.22
N HIS A 20 3.07 16.09 4.09
CA HIS A 20 4.08 15.41 3.28
C HIS A 20 4.09 15.91 1.82
N LEU A 21 2.92 16.02 1.18
CA LEU A 21 2.78 16.55 -0.17
C LEU A 21 3.35 17.97 -0.30
N GLN A 22 3.01 18.86 0.63
CA GLN A 22 3.49 20.25 0.64
C GLN A 22 5.01 20.32 0.83
N GLN A 23 5.56 19.51 1.75
CA GLN A 23 6.99 19.45 1.98
C GLN A 23 7.74 18.82 0.80
N THR A 24 7.15 17.82 0.12
CA THR A 24 7.72 17.24 -1.09
C THR A 24 7.92 18.31 -2.14
N ARG A 25 6.86 19.08 -2.46
CA ARG A 25 6.96 20.17 -3.43
C ARG A 25 8.03 21.19 -3.05
N LYS A 26 8.08 21.61 -1.79
CA LYS A 26 9.07 22.57 -1.28
C LYS A 26 10.50 22.03 -1.37
N LYS A 27 10.72 20.76 -0.99
CA LYS A 27 12.06 20.17 -0.93
C LYS A 27 12.63 19.85 -2.32
N THR A 28 11.77 19.53 -3.29
CA THR A 28 12.19 19.15 -4.65
C THR A 28 12.02 20.27 -5.67
N ASN A 29 11.37 21.40 -5.30
CA ASN A 29 10.92 22.43 -6.24
C ASN A 29 10.15 21.85 -7.43
N ALA A 30 9.31 20.82 -7.19
CA ALA A 30 8.62 20.11 -8.26
C ALA A 30 7.41 20.89 -8.77
N ASP A 31 7.35 21.06 -10.10
CA ASP A 31 6.18 21.53 -10.82
C ASP A 31 5.04 20.50 -10.68
N VAL A 32 5.39 19.21 -10.74
CA VAL A 32 4.44 18.10 -10.80
C VAL A 32 4.70 17.09 -9.68
N VAL A 33 3.65 16.71 -8.95
CA VAL A 33 3.68 15.59 -7.99
C VAL A 33 2.88 14.42 -8.53
N ILE A 34 3.54 13.28 -8.63
CA ILE A 34 2.99 12.03 -9.15
C ILE A 34 2.84 11.05 -7.98
N ALA A 35 1.62 10.62 -7.69
CA ALA A 35 1.35 9.59 -6.70
C ALA A 35 1.22 8.22 -7.36
N VAL A 36 2.05 7.26 -6.96
CA VAL A 36 1.75 5.84 -7.16
C VAL A 36 1.01 5.34 -5.92
N MET A 37 -0.28 5.04 -6.12
CA MET A 37 -1.23 4.76 -5.05
C MET A 37 -1.72 3.32 -5.09
N SER A 38 -1.73 2.66 -3.94
CA SER A 38 -2.40 1.35 -3.78
C SER A 38 -3.84 1.36 -4.28
N GLY A 39 -4.24 0.29 -4.98
CA GLY A 39 -5.61 0.03 -5.39
C GLY A 39 -6.52 -0.32 -4.22
N GLN A 40 -7.49 -1.23 -4.42
CA GLN A 40 -8.56 -1.49 -3.44
C GLN A 40 -8.10 -2.17 -2.14
N PHE A 41 -7.03 -2.95 -2.19
CA PHE A 41 -6.38 -3.55 -1.01
C PHE A 41 -4.95 -3.03 -0.92
N LEU A 42 -4.49 -2.84 0.31
CA LEU A 42 -3.27 -2.11 0.64
C LEU A 42 -2.09 -3.04 0.94
N GLN A 43 -0.90 -2.47 1.14
CA GLN A 43 0.36 -3.17 1.39
C GLN A 43 0.29 -4.13 2.57
N ARG A 44 -0.44 -3.74 3.60
CA ARG A 44 -0.60 -4.53 4.83
C ARG A 44 -1.70 -5.58 4.75
N GLY A 45 -2.35 -5.71 3.58
CA GLY A 45 -3.52 -6.55 3.42
C GLY A 45 -4.76 -5.97 4.10
N GLU A 46 -4.89 -4.65 4.21
CA GLU A 46 -6.14 -4.03 4.63
C GLU A 46 -6.98 -3.67 3.39
N PRO A 47 -8.32 -3.78 3.44
CA PRO A 47 -9.14 -3.08 2.46
C PRO A 47 -8.93 -1.57 2.62
N ALA A 48 -8.88 -0.86 1.50
CA ALA A 48 -9.00 0.59 1.53
C ALA A 48 -10.36 0.98 2.12
N LEU A 49 -10.42 2.03 2.92
CA LEU A 49 -11.64 2.51 3.59
C LEU A 49 -12.72 2.90 2.58
N VAL A 50 -12.27 3.52 1.47
CA VAL A 50 -13.09 3.92 0.32
C VAL A 50 -12.37 3.55 -0.98
N SER A 51 -13.14 3.54 -2.07
CA SER A 51 -12.62 3.12 -3.38
C SER A 51 -11.38 3.91 -3.81
N LYS A 52 -10.52 3.28 -4.62
CA LYS A 52 -9.36 3.96 -5.23
C LYS A 52 -9.73 5.24 -5.98
N TRP A 53 -10.95 5.31 -6.54
CA TRP A 53 -11.48 6.49 -7.22
C TRP A 53 -11.75 7.64 -6.24
N ALA A 54 -12.43 7.37 -5.12
CA ALA A 54 -12.66 8.39 -4.09
C ALA A 54 -11.33 8.91 -3.52
N ARG A 55 -10.37 8.02 -3.22
CA ARG A 55 -9.03 8.42 -2.74
C ARG A 55 -8.24 9.23 -3.78
N THR A 56 -8.40 8.90 -5.07
CA THR A 56 -7.81 9.68 -6.16
C THR A 56 -8.37 11.09 -6.18
N ASN A 57 -9.70 11.25 -6.03
CA ASN A 57 -10.32 12.56 -5.99
C ASN A 57 -9.84 13.40 -4.79
N MET A 58 -9.72 12.78 -3.61
CA MET A 58 -9.14 13.42 -2.42
C MET A 58 -7.72 13.93 -2.69
N ALA A 59 -6.88 13.09 -3.31
CA ALA A 59 -5.49 13.40 -3.62
C ALA A 59 -5.36 14.56 -4.63
N LEU A 60 -6.12 14.51 -5.72
CA LEU A 60 -6.09 15.54 -6.75
C LEU A 60 -6.54 16.89 -6.21
N LYS A 61 -7.66 16.94 -5.47
CA LYS A 61 -8.16 18.15 -4.82
C LYS A 61 -7.22 18.70 -3.74
N ALA A 62 -6.36 17.86 -3.16
CA ALA A 62 -5.34 18.26 -2.20
C ALA A 62 -4.04 18.77 -2.86
N GLY A 63 -3.92 18.69 -4.19
CA GLY A 63 -2.78 19.19 -4.96
C GLY A 63 -1.78 18.12 -5.40
N VAL A 64 -2.18 16.84 -5.48
CA VAL A 64 -1.46 15.85 -6.31
C VAL A 64 -1.85 16.07 -7.77
N ASP A 65 -0.92 15.98 -8.71
CA ASP A 65 -1.22 16.30 -10.11
C ASP A 65 -1.55 15.09 -10.95
N LEU A 66 -0.98 13.93 -10.62
CA LEU A 66 -1.18 12.68 -11.34
C LEU A 66 -1.24 11.53 -10.35
N VAL A 67 -2.27 10.68 -10.46
CA VAL A 67 -2.44 9.48 -9.62
C VAL A 67 -2.43 8.24 -10.49
N ILE A 68 -1.51 7.35 -10.19
CA ILE A 68 -1.28 6.07 -10.86
C ILE A 68 -1.60 4.95 -9.89
N GLU A 69 -2.32 3.93 -10.35
CA GLU A 69 -2.56 2.73 -9.55
C GLU A 69 -1.29 1.86 -9.48
N LEU A 70 -0.92 1.43 -8.28
CA LEU A 70 0.03 0.35 -8.10
C LEU A 70 -0.69 -0.99 -8.35
N PRO A 71 -0.28 -1.78 -9.36
CA PRO A 71 -0.93 -3.05 -9.66
C PRO A 71 -0.97 -3.99 -8.45
N TYR A 72 -2.02 -4.79 -8.34
CA TYR A 72 -2.25 -5.63 -7.17
C TYR A 72 -1.08 -6.57 -6.83
N THR A 73 -0.39 -7.07 -7.87
CA THR A 73 0.76 -7.98 -7.77
C THR A 73 1.93 -7.39 -6.97
N PHE A 74 2.05 -6.06 -6.97
CA PHE A 74 3.03 -5.30 -6.20
C PHE A 74 2.41 -4.62 -4.98
N CYS A 75 1.11 -4.35 -5.00
CA CYS A 75 0.43 -3.65 -3.93
C CYS A 75 0.33 -4.47 -2.64
N THR A 76 -0.40 -5.59 -2.64
CA THR A 76 -0.63 -6.39 -1.42
C THR A 76 0.54 -7.32 -1.17
N GLN A 77 1.68 -6.75 -0.78
CA GLN A 77 2.97 -7.44 -0.74
C GLN A 77 3.85 -7.06 0.45
N LYS A 78 4.92 -7.82 0.67
CA LYS A 78 6.03 -7.41 1.57
C LYS A 78 6.66 -6.10 1.07
N ALA A 79 7.27 -5.35 1.99
CA ALA A 79 7.80 -4.01 1.73
C ALA A 79 8.75 -3.94 0.51
N GLU A 80 9.60 -4.95 0.35
CA GLU A 80 10.50 -5.09 -0.81
C GLU A 80 9.75 -5.10 -2.15
N LYS A 81 8.82 -6.04 -2.36
CA LYS A 81 8.03 -6.12 -3.60
C LYS A 81 7.13 -4.91 -3.82
N PHE A 82 6.60 -4.34 -2.75
CA PHE A 82 5.85 -3.09 -2.83
C PHE A 82 6.71 -1.93 -3.35
N ALA A 83 7.92 -1.78 -2.80
CA ALA A 83 8.88 -0.78 -3.23
C ALA A 83 9.34 -0.98 -4.67
N GLU A 84 9.70 -2.21 -5.05
CA GLU A 84 10.13 -2.54 -6.42
C GLU A 84 9.10 -2.06 -7.45
N GLY A 85 7.83 -2.43 -7.28
CA GLY A 85 6.78 -2.05 -8.23
C GLY A 85 6.53 -0.54 -8.27
N ALA A 86 6.47 0.12 -7.12
CA ALA A 86 6.19 1.54 -7.04
C ALA A 86 7.34 2.41 -7.58
N VAL A 87 8.59 2.07 -7.23
CA VAL A 87 9.80 2.73 -7.74
C VAL A 87 9.95 2.51 -9.24
N TYR A 88 9.65 1.31 -9.73
CA TYR A 88 9.69 1.03 -11.16
C TYR A 88 8.70 1.92 -11.91
N LEU A 89 7.44 2.03 -11.46
CA LEU A 89 6.45 2.90 -12.10
C LEU A 89 6.89 4.37 -12.12
N LEU A 90 7.38 4.91 -11.00
CA LEU A 90 7.87 6.29 -10.93
C LEU A 90 9.07 6.53 -11.83
N THR A 91 9.99 5.56 -11.90
CA THR A 91 11.15 5.60 -12.82
C THR A 91 10.69 5.54 -14.28
N SER A 92 9.76 4.65 -14.63
CA SER A 92 9.19 4.56 -15.98
C SER A 92 8.44 5.84 -16.38
N LEU A 93 7.82 6.51 -15.41
CA LEU A 93 7.19 7.83 -15.58
C LEU A 93 8.18 8.99 -15.65
N GLN A 94 9.48 8.72 -15.63
CA GLN A 94 10.56 9.71 -15.73
C GLN A 94 10.55 10.72 -14.56
N ALA A 95 10.16 10.28 -13.36
CA ALA A 95 10.18 11.13 -12.17
C ALA A 95 11.62 11.55 -11.83
N ASP A 96 11.85 12.85 -11.59
CA ASP A 96 13.18 13.37 -11.25
C ASP A 96 13.54 12.99 -9.80
N PHE A 97 12.55 13.04 -8.91
CA PHE A 97 12.70 12.71 -7.49
C PHE A 97 11.68 11.64 -7.04
N ILE A 98 12.03 10.85 -6.01
CA ILE A 98 11.05 10.12 -5.19
C ILE A 98 11.17 10.64 -3.77
N CYS A 99 10.07 11.14 -3.21
CA CYS A 99 10.03 11.66 -1.85
C CYS A 99 9.14 10.80 -0.94
N PHE A 100 9.70 10.35 0.18
CA PHE A 100 8.99 9.54 1.17
C PHE A 100 9.19 10.08 2.59
N GLY A 101 8.17 9.94 3.44
CA GLY A 101 8.30 10.26 4.86
C GLY A 101 9.17 9.22 5.57
N SER A 102 10.00 9.63 6.53
CA SER A 102 10.77 8.71 7.39
C SER A 102 10.87 9.22 8.82
N GLU A 103 11.25 8.33 9.74
CA GLU A 103 11.63 8.71 11.10
C GLU A 103 13.01 9.36 11.16
N SER A 104 13.91 9.08 10.19
CA SER A 104 15.27 9.63 10.14
C SER A 104 15.34 11.06 9.59
N GLY A 105 14.56 11.37 8.55
CA GLY A 105 14.61 12.67 7.86
C GLY A 105 15.89 12.93 7.03
N ASN A 106 16.92 12.09 7.16
CA ASN A 106 18.18 12.20 6.43
C ASN A 106 18.36 11.05 5.41
N ILE A 107 18.49 11.40 4.13
CA ILE A 107 18.66 10.42 3.05
C ILE A 107 19.99 9.66 3.12
N ASP A 108 21.06 10.27 3.61
CA ASP A 108 22.40 9.64 3.65
C ASP A 108 22.42 8.40 4.54
N THR A 109 21.61 8.41 5.62
CA THR A 109 21.46 7.25 6.50
C THR A 109 20.91 6.02 5.77
N PHE A 110 20.07 6.21 4.73
CA PHE A 110 19.55 5.12 3.90
C PHE A 110 20.64 4.52 3.02
N THR A 111 21.38 5.37 2.30
CA THR A 111 22.48 4.94 1.45
C THR A 111 23.57 4.22 2.25
N ASN A 112 23.95 4.77 3.41
CA ASN A 112 24.94 4.17 4.30
C ASN A 112 24.47 2.81 4.84
N THR A 113 23.20 2.68 5.20
CA THR A 113 22.62 1.42 5.69
C THR A 113 22.61 0.36 4.59
N ILE A 114 22.26 0.72 3.35
CA ILE A 114 22.29 -0.21 2.20
C ILE A 114 23.72 -0.69 1.95
N ASN A 115 24.69 0.23 1.88
CA ASN A 115 26.09 -0.12 1.67
C ASN A 115 26.62 -1.04 2.78
N PHE A 116 26.27 -0.75 4.04
CA PHE A 116 26.64 -1.59 5.18
C PHE A 116 26.09 -3.01 5.05
N ILE A 117 24.80 -3.16 4.75
CA ILE A 117 24.16 -4.48 4.59
C ILE A 117 24.77 -5.23 3.39
N SER A 118 24.99 -4.55 2.26
CA SER A 118 25.60 -5.15 1.07
C SER A 118 27.02 -5.66 1.36
N ASN A 119 27.83 -4.93 2.13
CA ASN A 119 29.17 -5.35 2.53
C ASN A 119 29.18 -6.56 3.49
N HIS A 120 28.06 -6.85 4.16
CA HIS A 120 27.91 -7.96 5.10
C HIS A 120 26.81 -8.95 4.68
N GLU A 121 26.49 -9.02 3.38
CA GLU A 121 25.30 -9.73 2.90
C GLU A 121 25.31 -11.22 3.26
N SER A 122 26.47 -11.87 3.20
CA SER A 122 26.63 -13.28 3.53
C SER A 122 26.28 -13.57 5.00
N ASP A 123 26.82 -12.79 5.92
CA ASP A 123 26.57 -12.89 7.36
C ASP A 123 25.14 -12.48 7.71
N TYR A 124 24.64 -11.39 7.12
CA TYR A 124 23.26 -10.94 7.30
C TYR A 124 22.26 -12.05 6.95
N ASN A 125 22.42 -12.67 5.78
CA ASN A 125 21.57 -13.76 5.33
C ASN A 125 21.73 -15.03 6.17
N ARG A 126 22.94 -15.31 6.68
CA ARG A 126 23.17 -16.41 7.62
C ARG A 126 22.39 -16.19 8.92
N PHE A 127 22.48 -15.01 9.52
CA PHE A 127 21.76 -14.69 10.75
C PHE A 127 20.24 -14.67 10.56
N ILE A 128 19.73 -14.17 9.42
CA ILE A 128 18.30 -14.27 9.11
C ILE A 128 17.84 -15.72 9.13
N ARG A 129 18.57 -16.62 8.44
CA ARG A 129 18.23 -18.05 8.41
C ARG A 129 18.27 -18.67 9.81
N GLN A 130 19.27 -18.33 10.60
CA GLN A 130 19.39 -18.78 11.99
C GLN A 130 18.15 -18.40 12.81
N PHE A 131 17.80 -17.11 12.86
CA PHE A 131 16.65 -16.63 13.64
C PHE A 131 15.31 -17.17 13.09
N MET A 132 15.17 -17.34 11.78
CA MET A 132 14.00 -18.00 11.18
C MET A 132 13.86 -19.46 11.64
N ASN A 133 14.96 -20.19 11.76
CA ASN A 133 14.96 -21.57 12.27
C ASN A 133 14.61 -21.64 13.76
N GLU A 134 14.92 -20.59 14.53
CA GLU A 134 14.46 -20.40 15.92
C GLU A 134 12.96 -20.05 16.01
N GLY A 135 12.27 -19.90 14.87
CA GLY A 135 10.82 -19.76 14.78
C GLY A 135 10.30 -18.33 14.88
N VAL A 136 11.17 -17.32 14.85
CA VAL A 136 10.71 -15.91 14.74
C VAL A 136 10.32 -15.57 13.30
N SER A 137 9.41 -14.61 13.14
CA SER A 137 9.00 -14.14 11.82
C SER A 137 10.14 -13.47 11.04
N TYR A 138 10.10 -13.51 9.70
CA TYR A 138 11.13 -12.91 8.84
C TYR A 138 11.46 -11.43 9.16
N PRO A 139 10.49 -10.52 9.36
CA PRO A 139 10.81 -9.13 9.72
C PRO A 139 11.58 -9.02 11.04
N LYS A 140 11.25 -9.88 12.02
CA LYS A 140 11.97 -9.94 13.29
C LYS A 140 13.36 -10.56 13.11
N ALA A 141 13.48 -11.61 12.30
CA ALA A 141 14.77 -12.22 11.96
C ALA A 141 15.70 -11.23 11.26
N ALA A 142 15.20 -10.46 10.29
CA ALA A 142 15.94 -9.39 9.61
C ALA A 142 16.41 -8.30 10.58
N SER A 143 15.52 -7.84 11.48
CA SER A 143 15.89 -6.86 12.51
C SER A 143 16.94 -7.40 13.48
N LEU A 144 16.83 -8.66 13.93
CA LEU A 144 17.82 -9.30 14.81
C LEU A 144 19.15 -9.53 14.09
N ALA A 145 19.12 -9.98 12.83
CA ALA A 145 20.31 -10.14 12.00
C ALA A 145 21.03 -8.80 11.79
N PHE A 146 20.28 -7.73 11.58
CA PHE A 146 20.85 -6.39 11.44
C PHE A 146 21.55 -5.97 12.74
N GLN A 147 20.92 -6.17 13.90
CA GLN A 147 21.54 -5.90 15.21
C GLN A 147 22.77 -6.76 15.47
N GLN A 148 22.76 -8.03 15.03
CA GLN A 148 23.88 -8.97 15.20
C GLN A 148 25.14 -8.53 14.44
N LEU A 149 24.99 -7.77 13.35
CA LEU A 149 26.10 -7.16 12.63
C LEU A 149 26.74 -5.97 13.36
N ALA A 150 26.22 -5.60 14.54
CA ALA A 150 26.69 -4.46 15.34
C ALA A 150 26.78 -3.15 14.54
N PRO A 151 25.66 -2.68 13.95
CA PRO A 151 25.64 -1.48 13.14
C PRO A 151 26.03 -0.26 13.99
N SER A 152 26.73 0.70 13.38
CA SER A 152 26.99 1.98 14.04
C SER A 152 25.68 2.72 14.34
N ARG A 153 25.72 3.62 15.33
CA ARG A 153 24.54 4.40 15.73
C ARG A 153 24.02 5.35 14.65
N ASP A 154 24.83 5.62 13.63
CA ASP A 154 24.50 6.50 12.51
C ASP A 154 23.70 5.81 11.40
N LEU A 155 23.46 4.49 11.52
CA LEU A 155 22.64 3.72 10.60
C LEU A 155 21.16 3.74 10.99
N LEU A 156 20.30 3.40 10.03
CA LEU A 156 18.85 3.42 10.21
C LEU A 156 18.37 2.36 11.21
N ASP A 157 17.41 2.76 12.04
CA ASP A 157 16.55 1.81 12.74
C ASP A 157 15.52 1.22 11.76
N LEU A 158 15.84 0.04 11.20
CA LEU A 158 14.99 -0.74 10.30
C LEU A 158 13.78 -1.39 11.00
N SER A 159 13.67 -1.29 12.34
CA SER A 159 12.43 -1.69 13.04
C SER A 159 11.30 -0.69 12.81
N LYS A 160 11.64 0.56 12.41
CA LYS A 160 10.66 1.58 12.12
C LYS A 160 10.05 1.37 10.73
N PRO A 161 8.73 1.52 10.61
CA PRO A 161 7.98 1.12 9.42
C PRO A 161 8.16 2.06 8.22
N ASN A 162 8.38 3.36 8.44
CA ASN A 162 8.67 4.24 7.31
C ASN A 162 10.15 4.16 6.90
N ASN A 163 11.08 3.97 7.86
CA ASN A 163 12.48 3.67 7.55
C ASN A 163 12.64 2.38 6.74
N ILE A 164 11.98 1.28 7.08
CA ILE A 164 12.09 0.02 6.30
C ILE A 164 11.53 0.18 4.88
N LEU A 165 10.45 0.94 4.71
CA LEU A 165 9.91 1.25 3.37
C LEU A 165 10.89 2.12 2.58
N GLY A 166 11.40 3.19 3.19
CA GLY A 166 12.41 4.07 2.59
C GLY A 166 13.67 3.31 2.18
N TYR A 167 14.14 2.39 3.02
CA TYR A 167 15.27 1.50 2.72
C TYR A 167 15.01 0.70 1.44
N HIS A 168 13.83 0.09 1.32
CA HIS A 168 13.47 -0.67 0.13
C HIS A 168 13.28 0.22 -1.11
N TYR A 169 12.82 1.47 -0.96
CA TYR A 169 12.75 2.40 -2.10
C TYR A 169 14.14 2.76 -2.64
N VAL A 170 15.08 3.12 -1.76
CA VAL A 170 16.45 3.45 -2.16
C VAL A 170 17.16 2.23 -2.72
N LYS A 171 16.97 1.05 -2.11
CA LYS A 171 17.50 -0.22 -2.62
C LYS A 171 16.97 -0.52 -4.04
N ALA A 172 15.66 -0.42 -4.25
CA ALA A 172 15.05 -0.66 -5.56
C ALA A 172 15.56 0.31 -6.64
N LEU A 173 15.79 1.59 -6.29
CA LEU A 173 16.37 2.58 -7.21
C LEU A 173 17.79 2.18 -7.65
N GLN A 174 18.62 1.70 -6.71
CA GLN A 174 19.97 1.23 -7.01
C GLN A 174 19.96 -0.03 -7.88
N GLU A 175 19.10 -1.00 -7.56
CA GLU A 175 19.00 -2.28 -8.28
C GLU A 175 18.57 -2.11 -9.75
N ILE A 176 17.70 -1.14 -10.06
CA ILE A 176 17.28 -0.86 -11.44
C ILE A 176 18.17 0.17 -12.15
N GLY A 177 19.21 0.69 -11.49
CA GLY A 177 20.09 1.72 -12.05
C GLY A 177 19.36 3.02 -12.40
N SER A 178 18.36 3.41 -11.61
CA SER A 178 17.54 4.59 -11.89
C SER A 178 18.33 5.89 -11.69
N LYS A 179 18.02 6.90 -12.50
CA LYS A 179 18.52 8.27 -12.33
C LYS A 179 17.67 9.10 -11.37
N THR A 180 16.53 8.58 -10.94
CA THR A 180 15.62 9.25 -10.02
C THR A 180 16.26 9.41 -8.64
N VAL A 181 16.25 10.63 -8.10
CA VAL A 181 16.93 10.96 -6.86
C VAL A 181 16.00 10.72 -5.66
N PRO A 182 16.36 9.86 -4.70
CA PRO A 182 15.56 9.67 -3.51
C PRO A 182 15.72 10.85 -2.55
N MET A 183 14.60 11.24 -1.94
CA MET A 183 14.51 12.31 -0.93
C MET A 183 13.63 11.83 0.21
N THR A 184 13.88 12.34 1.42
CA THR A 184 13.01 12.03 2.56
C THR A 184 12.63 13.26 3.38
N ILE A 185 11.47 13.21 4.02
CA ILE A 185 10.95 14.24 4.91
C ILE A 185 10.73 13.62 6.28
N GLU A 186 11.21 14.29 7.33
CA GLU A 186 10.96 13.86 8.69
C GLU A 186 9.46 13.99 9.04
N ARG A 187 8.91 12.95 9.69
CA ARG A 187 7.50 12.93 10.07
C ARG A 187 7.25 13.77 11.32
N ILE A 188 6.41 14.79 11.20
CA ILE A 188 5.79 15.47 12.35
C ILE A 188 4.83 14.46 13.03
N HIS A 189 5.06 14.17 14.30
CA HIS A 189 4.55 12.97 14.99
C HIS A 189 3.01 12.87 15.10
N ALA A 190 2.52 11.65 14.83
CA ALA A 190 1.76 10.82 15.77
C ALA A 190 2.41 9.42 15.68
N GLY A 191 2.67 8.74 16.80
CA GLY A 191 3.52 7.54 16.82
C GLY A 191 3.01 6.40 15.93
N TYR A 192 3.92 5.46 15.60
CA TYR A 192 3.70 4.22 14.81
C TYR A 192 2.38 3.47 15.14
N HIS A 193 1.96 3.61 16.40
CA HIS A 193 0.97 2.78 17.05
C HIS A 193 0.01 3.57 17.93
N ASP A 194 -0.07 4.89 17.75
CA ASP A 194 -1.13 5.65 18.43
C ASP A 194 -2.47 5.24 17.84
N GLN A 195 -3.20 4.46 18.63
CA GLN A 195 -4.59 4.09 18.36
C GLN A 195 -5.57 5.19 18.79
N GLN A 196 -5.07 6.27 19.37
CA GLN A 196 -5.83 7.44 19.78
C GLN A 196 -5.54 8.60 18.83
N LEU A 197 -6.52 9.48 18.64
CA LEU A 197 -6.29 10.74 17.94
C LEU A 197 -5.30 11.58 18.75
N SER A 198 -4.30 12.12 18.06
CA SER A 198 -3.34 13.05 18.69
C SER A 198 -4.06 14.34 19.09
N SER A 199 -3.58 15.01 20.14
CA SER A 199 -4.00 16.39 20.44
C SER A 199 -3.61 17.38 19.33
N VAL A 200 -2.64 16.99 18.49
CA VAL A 200 -2.24 17.70 17.29
C VAL A 200 -3.13 17.26 16.12
N LYS A 201 -3.51 18.20 15.24
CA LYS A 201 -4.34 17.97 14.03
C LYS A 201 -3.73 17.00 12.99
N ILE A 202 -2.65 16.31 13.32
CA ILE A 202 -2.01 15.27 12.51
C ILE A 202 -2.11 13.96 13.30
N SER A 203 -2.82 12.98 12.74
CA SER A 203 -3.01 11.66 13.36
C SER A 203 -2.73 10.54 12.36
N SER A 204 -2.48 9.34 12.88
CA SER A 204 -2.19 8.18 12.03
C SER A 204 -3.45 7.74 11.28
N ALA A 205 -3.29 7.24 10.05
CA ALA A 205 -4.40 6.66 9.28
C ALA A 205 -5.14 5.56 10.08
N THR A 206 -4.40 4.75 10.86
CA THR A 206 -4.97 3.71 11.73
C THR A 206 -5.86 4.27 12.82
N SER A 207 -5.45 5.35 13.52
CA SER A 207 -6.28 6.00 14.56
C SER A 207 -7.57 6.59 13.98
N ILE A 208 -7.50 7.21 12.80
CA ILE A 208 -8.66 7.76 12.09
C ILE A 208 -9.65 6.63 11.75
N ARG A 209 -9.17 5.54 11.17
CA ARG A 209 -10.03 4.39 10.81
C ARG A 209 -10.63 3.69 12.02
N LYS A 210 -9.87 3.54 13.11
CA LYS A 210 -10.37 2.96 14.36
C LYS A 210 -11.50 3.82 14.94
N THR A 211 -11.28 5.14 15.01
CA THR A 211 -12.29 6.10 15.46
C THR A 211 -13.57 6.03 14.62
N LEU A 212 -13.44 5.90 13.29
CA LEU A 212 -14.57 5.72 12.39
C LEU A 212 -15.32 4.40 12.60
N ALA A 213 -14.59 3.30 12.81
CA ALA A 213 -15.18 1.99 13.04
C ALA A 213 -15.98 1.94 14.35
N GLU A 214 -15.47 2.61 15.39
CA GLU A 214 -16.09 2.64 16.73
C GLU A 214 -17.27 3.60 16.81
N ASN A 215 -17.14 4.83 16.30
CA ASN A 215 -18.13 5.89 16.51
C ASN A 215 -19.13 6.03 15.35
N ARG A 216 -18.82 5.49 14.17
CA ARG A 216 -19.66 5.54 12.95
C ARG A 216 -20.07 6.95 12.50
N THR A 217 -19.36 7.98 12.93
CA THR A 217 -19.52 9.37 12.48
C THR A 217 -18.18 9.96 12.02
N LEU A 218 -18.25 10.91 11.08
CA LEU A 218 -17.09 11.65 10.58
C LEU A 218 -16.68 12.81 11.51
N ASP A 219 -17.55 13.25 12.41
CA ASP A 219 -17.34 14.46 13.24
C ASP A 219 -16.05 14.36 14.06
N HIS A 220 -15.78 13.19 14.64
CA HIS A 220 -14.59 12.96 15.47
C HIS A 220 -13.26 13.00 14.69
N ILE A 221 -13.29 12.86 13.37
CA ILE A 221 -12.07 12.85 12.55
C ILE A 221 -11.89 14.13 11.73
N GLN A 222 -12.87 15.03 11.73
CA GLN A 222 -12.89 16.23 10.87
C GLN A 222 -11.65 17.10 11.07
N SER A 223 -11.17 17.28 12.31
CA SER A 223 -9.96 18.05 12.61
C SER A 223 -8.64 17.41 12.14
N HIS A 224 -8.66 16.14 11.74
CA HIS A 224 -7.48 15.34 11.39
C HIS A 224 -7.35 15.10 9.88
N ILE A 225 -8.36 15.51 9.11
CA ILE A 225 -8.40 15.36 7.66
C ILE A 225 -8.66 16.72 6.99
N PRO A 226 -8.23 16.92 5.73
CA PRO A 226 -8.63 18.09 4.96
C PRO A 226 -10.13 18.09 4.65
N ASP A 227 -10.70 19.28 4.42
CA ASP A 227 -12.11 19.43 4.04
C ASP A 227 -12.46 18.65 2.77
N THR A 228 -11.53 18.59 1.80
CA THR A 228 -11.68 17.79 0.58
C THR A 228 -11.86 16.31 0.90
N THR A 229 -11.17 15.79 1.91
CA THR A 229 -11.32 14.40 2.35
C THR A 229 -12.66 14.21 3.06
N TYR A 230 -13.04 15.13 3.93
CA TYR A 230 -14.32 15.07 4.65
C TYR A 230 -15.49 14.98 3.67
N GLN A 231 -15.53 15.86 2.66
CA GLN A 231 -16.58 15.88 1.63
C GLN A 231 -16.65 14.56 0.86
N GLU A 232 -15.51 14.02 0.43
CA GLU A 232 -15.47 12.75 -0.30
C GLU A 232 -15.90 11.56 0.57
N LEU A 233 -15.51 11.53 1.86
CA LEU A 233 -15.96 10.49 2.79
C LEU A 233 -17.46 10.59 3.05
N SER A 234 -18.02 11.79 3.24
CA SER A 234 -19.46 11.99 3.41
C SER A 234 -20.24 11.55 2.18
N ALA A 235 -19.78 11.93 0.98
CA ALA A 235 -20.41 11.52 -0.28
C ALA A 235 -20.35 10.00 -0.49
N PHE A 236 -19.20 9.39 -0.18
CA PHE A 236 -19.01 7.95 -0.25
C PHE A 236 -19.96 7.22 0.71
N TYR A 237 -20.03 7.65 1.98
CA TYR A 237 -20.93 7.05 2.96
C TYR A 237 -22.39 7.18 2.56
N LYS A 238 -22.83 8.35 2.07
CA LYS A 238 -24.19 8.56 1.55
C LYS A 238 -24.51 7.63 0.37
N LYS A 239 -23.53 7.36 -0.49
CA LYS A 239 -23.71 6.52 -1.70
C LYS A 239 -23.74 5.03 -1.39
N TYR A 240 -22.92 4.56 -0.44
CA TYR A 240 -22.69 3.14 -0.18
C TYR A 240 -23.23 2.63 1.16
N ASN A 241 -23.63 3.54 2.06
CA ASN A 241 -24.16 3.29 3.40
C ASN A 241 -23.19 2.59 4.38
N THR A 242 -21.90 2.47 4.00
CA THR A 242 -20.83 1.94 4.85
C THR A 242 -19.47 2.33 4.27
N PHE A 243 -18.43 2.20 5.10
CA PHE A 243 -17.04 2.10 4.63
C PHE A 243 -16.62 0.63 4.53
N ALA A 244 -15.50 0.36 3.86
CA ALA A 244 -14.94 -0.98 3.80
C ALA A 244 -14.05 -1.27 5.01
N PHE A 245 -14.46 -2.26 5.78
CA PHE A 245 -13.71 -2.85 6.88
C PHE A 245 -13.60 -4.35 6.69
N TRP A 246 -12.62 -4.96 7.35
CA TRP A 246 -12.42 -6.41 7.30
C TRP A 246 -13.67 -7.21 7.72
N GLU A 247 -14.46 -6.70 8.67
CA GLU A 247 -15.70 -7.35 9.09
C GLU A 247 -16.75 -7.44 7.96
N ASN A 248 -16.74 -6.53 6.98
CA ASN A 248 -17.63 -6.64 5.82
C ASN A 248 -17.23 -7.80 4.90
N PHE A 249 -15.95 -8.19 4.91
CA PHE A 249 -15.42 -9.29 4.09
C PHE A 249 -15.44 -10.64 4.82
N TRP A 250 -15.62 -10.64 6.14
CA TRP A 250 -15.55 -11.83 6.97
C TRP A 250 -16.51 -12.95 6.54
N PRO A 251 -17.79 -12.69 6.21
CA PRO A 251 -18.70 -13.75 5.76
C PRO A 251 -18.21 -14.46 4.49
N PHE A 252 -17.58 -13.73 3.56
CA PHE A 252 -17.05 -14.29 2.31
C PHE A 252 -15.79 -15.11 2.54
N LEU A 253 -14.92 -14.66 3.45
CA LEU A 253 -13.78 -15.46 3.91
C LEU A 253 -14.24 -16.74 4.60
N LYS A 254 -15.22 -16.66 5.51
CA LYS A 254 -15.77 -17.81 6.22
C LYS A 254 -16.36 -18.81 5.24
N TYR A 255 -17.16 -18.34 4.27
CA TYR A 255 -17.65 -19.17 3.16
C TYR A 255 -16.50 -19.84 2.40
N ARG A 256 -15.46 -19.08 2.02
CA ARG A 256 -14.30 -19.63 1.30
C ARG A 256 -13.60 -20.71 2.12
N PHE A 257 -13.35 -20.50 3.41
CA PHE A 257 -12.72 -21.51 4.27
C PHE A 257 -13.58 -22.75 4.47
N SER A 258 -14.90 -22.61 4.61
CA SER A 258 -15.82 -23.73 4.77
C SER A 258 -15.95 -24.63 3.54
N HIS A 259 -15.57 -24.13 2.35
CA HIS A 259 -15.69 -24.82 1.07
C HIS A 259 -14.36 -24.92 0.32
N SER A 260 -13.23 -24.85 1.03
CA SER A 260 -11.92 -25.07 0.41
C SER A 260 -11.27 -26.30 1.02
N GLU A 261 -10.73 -27.15 0.16
CA GLU A 261 -9.83 -28.21 0.60
C GLU A 261 -8.46 -27.60 0.99
N PRO A 262 -7.73 -28.16 1.97
CA PRO A 262 -6.42 -27.65 2.37
C PRO A 262 -5.45 -27.46 1.19
N ASN A 263 -5.44 -28.42 0.26
CA ASN A 263 -4.58 -28.37 -0.93
C ASN A 263 -4.90 -27.18 -1.86
N GLU A 264 -6.17 -26.76 -1.96
CA GLU A 264 -6.53 -25.59 -2.76
C GLU A 264 -6.00 -24.30 -2.15
N LEU A 265 -6.01 -24.20 -0.81
CA LEU A 265 -5.49 -23.03 -0.10
C LEU A 265 -3.97 -22.98 -0.16
N LYS A 266 -3.28 -24.12 -0.18
CA LYS A 266 -1.82 -24.21 -0.31
C LYS A 266 -1.30 -23.53 -1.58
N ASP A 267 -2.09 -23.48 -2.65
CA ASP A 267 -1.73 -22.82 -3.91
C ASP A 267 -1.89 -21.29 -3.90
N ILE A 268 -2.59 -20.75 -2.89
CA ILE A 268 -2.79 -19.31 -2.73
C ILE A 268 -1.51 -18.64 -2.27
N TYR A 269 -1.25 -17.44 -2.80
CA TYR A 269 -0.05 -16.68 -2.45
C TYR A 269 -0.02 -16.33 -0.95
N GLU A 270 1.18 -16.33 -0.37
CA GLU A 270 1.45 -16.19 1.09
C GLU A 270 0.91 -17.31 2.00
N VAL A 271 0.17 -18.31 1.48
CA VAL A 271 -0.15 -19.53 2.23
C VAL A 271 1.03 -20.51 2.16
N GLU A 272 1.72 -20.66 3.29
CA GLU A 272 2.78 -21.64 3.48
C GLU A 272 2.21 -22.98 3.96
N GLU A 273 2.94 -24.05 3.68
CA GLU A 273 2.56 -25.39 4.12
C GLU A 273 2.26 -25.45 5.63
N GLY A 274 1.13 -26.08 5.96
CA GLY A 274 0.62 -26.17 7.32
C GLY A 274 -0.24 -24.99 7.76
N MET A 275 -0.18 -23.84 7.08
CA MET A 275 -1.02 -22.68 7.41
C MET A 275 -2.49 -22.95 7.07
N GLU A 276 -2.75 -23.64 5.96
CA GLU A 276 -4.09 -23.99 5.46
C GLU A 276 -4.96 -24.67 6.52
N TYR A 277 -4.44 -25.66 7.24
CA TYR A 277 -5.17 -26.39 8.29
C TYR A 277 -5.55 -25.47 9.45
N ARG A 278 -4.63 -24.58 9.84
CA ARG A 278 -4.86 -23.60 10.91
C ARG A 278 -5.96 -22.61 10.51
N LEU A 279 -5.90 -22.10 9.27
CA LEU A 279 -6.89 -21.16 8.74
C LEU A 279 -8.29 -21.79 8.72
N ILE A 280 -8.42 -23.00 8.15
CA ILE A 280 -9.71 -23.70 8.05
C ILE A 280 -10.30 -23.96 9.45
N ARG A 281 -9.48 -24.52 10.36
CA ARG A 281 -9.93 -24.83 11.73
C ARG A 281 -10.45 -23.59 12.45
N PHE A 282 -9.65 -22.54 12.54
CA PHE A 282 -10.03 -21.36 13.33
C PHE A 282 -11.11 -20.51 12.65
N ALA A 283 -11.31 -20.63 11.34
CA ALA A 283 -12.42 -19.98 10.65
C ALA A 283 -13.79 -20.53 11.08
N GLN A 284 -13.86 -21.80 11.47
CA GLN A 284 -15.09 -22.42 11.99
C GLN A 284 -15.42 -21.93 13.41
N GLU A 285 -14.39 -21.73 14.24
CA GLU A 285 -14.54 -21.28 15.63
C GLU A 285 -14.78 -19.76 15.76
N ALA A 286 -14.22 -18.97 14.83
CA ALA A 286 -14.20 -17.52 14.97
C ALA A 286 -15.56 -16.87 14.69
N THR A 287 -15.86 -15.85 15.50
CA THR A 287 -17.10 -15.06 15.45
C THR A 287 -16.97 -13.78 14.62
N SER A 288 -15.76 -13.24 14.52
CA SER A 288 -15.43 -12.02 13.76
C SER A 288 -14.08 -12.19 13.05
N PHE A 289 -13.76 -11.30 12.10
CA PHE A 289 -12.43 -11.29 11.50
C PHE A 289 -11.35 -11.00 12.54
N LYS A 290 -11.62 -10.07 13.47
CA LYS A 290 -10.67 -9.78 14.56
C LYS A 290 -10.37 -11.01 15.42
N ASP A 291 -11.41 -11.71 15.89
CA ASP A 291 -11.28 -12.96 16.66
C ASP A 291 -10.53 -14.04 15.87
N PHE A 292 -10.84 -14.19 14.59
CA PHE A 292 -10.12 -15.08 13.68
C PHE A 292 -8.62 -14.78 13.63
N MET A 293 -8.26 -13.51 13.41
CA MET A 293 -6.88 -13.05 13.34
C MET A 293 -6.10 -13.28 14.65
N GLU A 294 -6.75 -13.05 15.79
CA GLU A 294 -6.19 -13.31 17.13
C GLU A 294 -5.92 -14.81 17.33
N LYS A 295 -6.86 -15.68 16.93
CA LYS A 295 -6.72 -17.14 17.00
C LYS A 295 -5.62 -17.67 16.08
N ILE A 296 -5.50 -17.19 14.84
CA ILE A 296 -4.51 -17.73 13.89
C ILE A 296 -3.10 -17.17 14.11
N LYS A 297 -2.95 -16.06 14.85
CA LYS A 297 -1.65 -15.43 15.11
C LYS A 297 -0.69 -16.39 15.82
N THR A 298 0.56 -16.46 15.33
CA THR A 298 1.65 -17.23 15.97
C THR A 298 2.93 -16.38 16.04
N LYS A 299 3.99 -16.86 16.71
CA LYS A 299 5.31 -16.19 16.69
C LYS A 299 5.90 -16.12 15.26
N ARG A 300 5.64 -17.15 14.45
CA ARG A 300 6.13 -17.28 13.06
C ARG A 300 5.42 -16.32 12.10
N TYR A 301 4.11 -16.14 12.26
CA TYR A 301 3.31 -15.33 11.35
C TYR A 301 2.96 -13.97 11.95
N THR A 302 3.37 -12.89 11.28
CA THR A 302 2.98 -11.53 11.68
C THR A 302 1.51 -11.29 11.34
N TRP A 303 0.88 -10.34 12.04
CA TRP A 303 -0.49 -9.93 11.76
C TRP A 303 -0.67 -9.49 10.31
N THR A 304 0.24 -8.65 9.81
CA THR A 304 0.22 -8.14 8.43
C THR A 304 0.37 -9.25 7.38
N ARG A 305 1.17 -10.28 7.67
CA ARG A 305 1.30 -11.43 6.77
C ARG A 305 -0.01 -12.23 6.67
N LEU A 306 -0.64 -12.48 7.81
CA LEU A 306 -1.92 -13.17 7.88
C LEU A 306 -3.02 -12.37 7.19
N GLN A 307 -3.05 -11.05 7.36
CA GLN A 307 -3.97 -10.17 6.64
C GLN A 307 -3.78 -10.25 5.13
N ARG A 308 -2.53 -10.16 4.63
CA ARG A 308 -2.26 -10.35 3.19
C ARG A 308 -2.72 -11.70 2.68
N ALA A 309 -2.43 -12.78 3.40
CA ALA A 309 -2.91 -14.12 3.06
C ALA A 309 -4.44 -14.16 2.96
N CYS A 310 -5.15 -13.54 3.92
CA CYS A 310 -6.61 -13.42 3.85
C CYS A 310 -7.08 -12.67 2.61
N VAL A 311 -6.42 -11.57 2.21
CA VAL A 311 -6.76 -10.87 0.96
C VAL A 311 -6.55 -11.79 -0.24
N HIS A 312 -5.43 -12.49 -0.34
CA HIS A 312 -5.15 -13.40 -1.45
C HIS A 312 -6.14 -14.59 -1.51
N ILE A 313 -6.59 -15.08 -0.35
CA ILE A 313 -7.63 -16.12 -0.26
C ILE A 313 -8.97 -15.57 -0.75
N LEU A 314 -9.35 -14.39 -0.26
CA LEU A 314 -10.60 -13.72 -0.63
C LEU A 314 -10.65 -13.43 -2.14
N THR A 315 -9.53 -12.97 -2.71
CA THR A 315 -9.41 -12.68 -4.15
C THR A 315 -9.04 -13.91 -4.96
N ASN A 316 -8.89 -15.08 -4.33
CA ASN A 316 -8.47 -16.35 -4.92
C ASN A 316 -7.25 -16.17 -5.86
N THR A 317 -6.17 -15.58 -5.32
CA THR A 317 -4.94 -15.26 -6.06
C THR A 317 -3.87 -16.32 -5.83
N LYS A 318 -3.64 -17.14 -6.86
CA LYS A 318 -2.64 -18.22 -6.84
C LYS A 318 -1.21 -17.70 -6.93
N LYS A 319 -0.25 -18.49 -6.42
CA LYS A 319 1.19 -18.20 -6.46
C LYS A 319 1.72 -17.89 -7.86
N GLU A 320 1.19 -18.55 -8.90
CA GLU A 320 1.59 -18.32 -10.30
C GLU A 320 1.29 -16.91 -10.80
N LYS A 321 0.21 -16.27 -10.31
CA LYS A 321 -0.23 -14.95 -10.76
C LYS A 321 0.55 -13.79 -10.13
N MET A 322 1.41 -14.09 -9.15
CA MET A 322 2.19 -13.11 -8.40
C MET A 322 3.67 -13.10 -8.81
N ARG A 323 4.02 -13.73 -9.94
CA ARG A 323 5.41 -13.91 -10.39
C ARG A 323 5.97 -12.76 -11.23
N ASN A 324 5.18 -11.70 -11.48
CA ASN A 324 5.64 -10.57 -12.28
C ASN A 324 6.88 -9.93 -11.62
N LYS A 325 7.93 -9.73 -12.43
CA LYS A 325 9.16 -9.06 -11.98
C LYS A 325 8.97 -7.54 -11.91
N PHE A 326 8.28 -6.97 -12.89
CA PHE A 326 8.00 -5.55 -13.00
C PHE A 326 6.54 -5.29 -13.41
N PRO A 327 5.98 -4.12 -13.07
CA PRO A 327 4.72 -3.63 -13.64
C PRO A 327 4.75 -3.61 -15.18
N GLU A 328 3.69 -4.10 -15.80
CA GLU A 328 3.58 -4.24 -17.26
C GLU A 328 2.88 -3.05 -17.93
N TYR A 329 2.26 -2.16 -17.14
CA TYR A 329 1.52 -1.00 -17.61
C TYR A 329 1.46 0.09 -16.55
N ILE A 330 1.10 1.29 -16.99
CA ILE A 330 0.81 2.44 -16.13
C ILE A 330 -0.70 2.68 -16.15
N ARG A 331 -1.38 2.39 -15.04
CA ARG A 331 -2.83 2.59 -14.89
C ARG A 331 -3.10 3.97 -14.32
N VAL A 332 -3.61 4.89 -15.14
CA VAL A 332 -3.92 6.25 -14.72
C VAL A 332 -5.29 6.28 -14.03
N LEU A 333 -5.34 6.70 -12.77
CA LEU A 333 -6.57 6.87 -12.01
C LEU A 333 -7.14 8.29 -12.13
N GLY A 334 -6.27 9.29 -12.28
CA GLY A 334 -6.70 10.67 -12.46
C GLY A 334 -5.55 11.66 -12.53
N PHE A 335 -5.84 12.86 -12.99
CA PHE A 335 -4.89 13.96 -13.10
C PHE A 335 -5.58 15.33 -13.06
N ASN A 336 -4.82 16.37 -12.76
CA ASN A 336 -5.22 17.76 -13.03
C ASN A 336 -4.57 18.29 -14.32
N GLN A 337 -4.67 19.59 -14.60
CA GLN A 337 -4.06 20.21 -15.77
C GLN A 337 -2.54 19.98 -15.87
N LEU A 338 -1.82 20.14 -14.74
CA LEU A 338 -0.36 19.95 -14.69
C LEU A 338 0.03 18.49 -14.93
N GLY A 339 -0.68 17.54 -14.31
CA GLY A 339 -0.44 16.11 -14.53
C GLY A 339 -0.75 15.67 -15.95
N ARG A 340 -1.77 16.25 -16.58
CA ARG A 340 -2.08 16.03 -18.00
C ARG A 340 -0.97 16.54 -18.91
N GLN A 341 -0.47 17.75 -18.65
CA GLN A 341 0.64 18.34 -19.39
C GLN A 341 1.90 17.49 -19.26
N TYR A 342 2.21 17.03 -18.05
CA TYR A 342 3.33 16.13 -17.77
C TYR A 342 3.27 14.84 -18.59
N LEU A 343 2.12 14.16 -18.58
CA LEU A 343 1.93 12.92 -19.35
C LEU A 343 2.12 13.17 -20.86
N LYS A 344 1.65 14.32 -21.37
CA LYS A 344 1.83 14.69 -22.78
C LYS A 344 3.31 14.94 -23.11
N GLU A 345 4.03 15.67 -22.26
CA GLU A 345 5.46 16.00 -22.44
C GLU A 345 6.35 14.75 -22.39
N LYS A 346 6.07 13.82 -21.47
CA LYS A 346 6.91 12.63 -21.24
C LYS A 346 6.51 11.41 -22.07
N LYS A 347 5.37 11.45 -22.79
CA LYS A 347 4.77 10.29 -23.48
C LYS A 347 5.77 9.50 -24.33
N GLU A 348 6.61 10.17 -25.10
CA GLU A 348 7.58 9.53 -26.02
C GLU A 348 8.72 8.82 -25.28
N ARG A 349 8.97 9.16 -24.02
CA ARG A 349 10.02 8.56 -23.17
C ARG A 349 9.48 7.45 -22.27
N ILE A 350 8.15 7.30 -22.17
CA ILE A 350 7.50 6.27 -21.38
C ILE A 350 7.39 5.01 -22.24
N SER A 351 8.10 3.95 -21.86
CA SER A 351 8.08 2.67 -22.57
C SER A 351 6.89 1.78 -22.23
N LEU A 352 6.31 1.96 -21.04
CA LEU A 352 5.16 1.17 -20.60
C LEU A 352 3.85 1.66 -21.24
N PRO A 353 2.94 0.75 -21.63
CA PRO A 353 1.62 1.15 -22.11
C PRO A 353 0.84 1.89 -21.01
N ILE A 354 0.28 3.05 -21.37
CA ILE A 354 -0.54 3.88 -20.48
C ILE A 354 -2.01 3.49 -20.66
N ILE A 355 -2.62 2.99 -19.60
CA ILE A 355 -4.02 2.55 -19.59
C ILE A 355 -4.87 3.61 -18.89
N SER A 356 -5.62 4.38 -19.67
CA SER A 356 -6.61 5.34 -19.16
C SER A 356 -7.98 4.68 -18.93
N ASN A 357 -8.38 3.74 -19.78
CA ASN A 357 -9.63 2.98 -19.64
C ASN A 357 -9.36 1.47 -19.77
N LEU A 358 -9.90 0.66 -18.85
CA LEU A 358 -9.75 -0.80 -18.91
C LEU A 358 -10.42 -1.42 -20.13
N SER A 359 -11.43 -0.77 -20.72
CA SER A 359 -12.07 -1.24 -21.96
C SER A 359 -11.12 -1.26 -23.16
N GLN A 360 -10.04 -0.47 -23.11
CA GLN A 360 -9.02 -0.37 -24.16
C GLN A 360 -7.80 -1.24 -23.88
N ALA A 361 -7.71 -1.84 -22.69
CA ALA A 361 -6.59 -2.68 -22.30
C ALA A 361 -6.79 -4.13 -22.77
N GLU A 362 -5.69 -4.84 -22.99
CA GLU A 362 -5.76 -6.29 -23.18
C GLU A 362 -6.35 -6.95 -21.93
N ARG A 363 -7.45 -7.69 -22.12
CA ARG A 363 -8.21 -8.28 -21.02
C ARG A 363 -7.35 -9.14 -20.09
N LYS A 364 -6.36 -9.85 -20.62
CA LYS A 364 -5.45 -10.70 -19.82
C LYS A 364 -4.59 -9.89 -18.86
N ALA A 365 -4.11 -8.71 -19.27
CA ALA A 365 -3.24 -7.86 -18.47
C ALA A 365 -3.97 -7.25 -17.26
N VAL A 366 -5.26 -6.94 -17.41
CA VAL A 366 -6.05 -6.24 -16.38
C VAL A 366 -7.07 -7.13 -15.66
N GLN A 367 -7.12 -8.43 -15.99
CA GLN A 367 -8.10 -9.36 -15.42
C GLN A 367 -8.01 -9.44 -13.89
N LEU A 368 -6.79 -9.44 -13.36
CA LEU A 368 -6.57 -9.50 -11.92
C LEU A 368 -7.16 -8.26 -11.25
N ASP A 369 -6.81 -7.06 -11.70
CA ASP A 369 -7.31 -5.80 -11.13
C ASP A 369 -8.84 -5.70 -11.16
N ILE A 370 -9.49 -6.14 -12.24
CA ILE A 370 -10.96 -6.22 -12.30
C ILE A 370 -11.50 -7.16 -11.22
N LYS A 371 -10.90 -8.34 -11.06
CA LYS A 371 -11.28 -9.31 -10.02
C LYS A 371 -11.10 -8.74 -8.62
N ILE A 372 -10.04 -7.96 -8.41
CA ILE A 372 -9.79 -7.27 -7.13
C ILE A 372 -10.90 -6.27 -6.84
N SER A 373 -11.27 -5.42 -7.79
CA SER A 373 -12.37 -4.45 -7.62
C SER A 373 -13.74 -5.11 -7.46
N GLN A 374 -13.99 -6.24 -8.13
CA GLN A 374 -15.19 -7.06 -7.90
C GLN A 374 -15.23 -7.61 -6.48
N THR A 375 -14.12 -8.16 -5.99
CA THR A 375 -14.01 -8.68 -4.63
C THR A 375 -14.23 -7.58 -3.61
N TYR A 376 -13.62 -6.40 -3.81
CA TYR A 376 -13.79 -5.24 -2.96
C TYR A 376 -15.25 -4.76 -2.89
N SER A 377 -16.00 -4.89 -3.98
CA SER A 377 -17.40 -4.47 -4.05
C SER A 377 -18.32 -5.22 -3.06
N PHE A 378 -17.93 -6.42 -2.63
CA PHE A 378 -18.72 -7.24 -1.73
C PHE A 378 -18.91 -6.61 -0.36
N ALA A 379 -18.03 -5.70 0.07
CA ALA A 379 -18.21 -4.97 1.32
C ALA A 379 -19.48 -4.07 1.34
N PHE A 380 -20.08 -3.81 0.18
CA PHE A 380 -21.16 -2.83 0.02
C PHE A 380 -22.48 -3.47 -0.40
N GLY A 381 -22.60 -4.81 -0.37
CA GLY A 381 -23.82 -5.53 -0.75
C GLY A 381 -24.34 -5.11 -2.13
N ASN A 382 -25.64 -4.84 -2.22
CA ASN A 382 -26.28 -4.41 -3.48
C ASN A 382 -25.71 -3.11 -4.05
N ASN A 383 -25.19 -2.21 -3.20
CA ASN A 383 -24.54 -0.98 -3.67
C ASN A 383 -23.17 -1.24 -4.32
N GLY A 384 -22.57 -2.40 -4.09
CA GLY A 384 -21.28 -2.80 -4.65
C GLY A 384 -21.26 -2.83 -6.18
N GLN A 385 -22.40 -3.05 -6.84
CA GLN A 385 -22.47 -3.05 -8.30
C GLN A 385 -21.96 -1.74 -8.92
N LYS A 386 -22.17 -0.60 -8.22
CA LYS A 386 -21.67 0.72 -8.66
C LYS A 386 -20.14 0.78 -8.70
N ILE A 387 -19.44 0.07 -7.81
CA ILE A 387 -17.96 -0.01 -7.82
C ILE A 387 -17.47 -0.79 -9.04
N ILE A 388 -18.18 -1.85 -9.42
CA ILE A 388 -17.83 -2.66 -10.61
C ILE A 388 -18.05 -1.83 -11.89
N GLU A 389 -19.12 -1.04 -11.93
CA GLU A 389 -19.40 -0.13 -13.03
C GLU A 389 -18.35 0.97 -13.15
N GLU A 390 -17.97 1.59 -12.02
CA GLU A 390 -16.83 2.52 -11.95
C GLU A 390 -15.57 1.85 -12.52
N GLU A 391 -15.20 0.64 -12.07
CA GLU A 391 -13.98 -0.02 -12.56
C GLU A 391 -13.92 -0.16 -14.09
N LYS A 392 -15.05 -0.46 -14.74
CA LYS A 392 -15.13 -0.70 -16.19
C LYS A 392 -15.31 0.56 -17.03
N LYS A 393 -16.06 1.55 -16.52
CA LYS A 393 -16.50 2.72 -17.29
C LYS A 393 -15.75 4.00 -16.92
N GLN A 394 -15.14 4.05 -15.74
CA GLN A 394 -14.50 5.25 -15.22
C GLN A 394 -13.26 5.58 -16.07
N PHE A 395 -13.33 6.73 -16.72
CA PHE A 395 -12.15 7.43 -17.24
C PHE A 395 -11.37 8.04 -16.08
N PRO A 396 -10.08 8.37 -16.28
CA PRO A 396 -9.30 9.03 -15.24
C PRO A 396 -10.04 10.25 -14.68
N ILE A 397 -10.05 10.39 -13.36
CA ILE A 397 -10.66 11.55 -12.70
C ILE A 397 -9.91 12.80 -13.15
N ILE A 398 -10.65 13.81 -13.58
CA ILE A 398 -10.09 15.10 -14.00
C ILE A 398 -10.54 16.13 -12.97
N VAL A 399 -9.57 16.80 -12.35
CA VAL A 399 -9.81 17.98 -11.52
C VAL A 399 -9.22 19.17 -12.28
N GLU A 400 -10.02 20.21 -12.47
CA GLU A 400 -9.58 21.43 -13.16
C GLU A 400 -8.57 22.22 -12.35
#